data_AF-A0A963B8E2-F1
#
_entry.id   AF-A0A963B8E2-F1
#
_cell.length_a   1.000
_cell.length_b   1.000
_cell.length_c   1.000
_cell.angle_alpha   90.00
_cell.angle_beta   90.00
_cell.angle_gamma   90.00
#
_symmetry.space_group_name_H-M   'P 1'
#
loop_
_entity.id
_entity.type
_entity.pdbx_description
1 polymer ?
#
loop_
_entity_poly.entity_id
_entity_poly.type
_entity_poly.pdbx_seq_one_letter_code
_entity_poly.pdbx_strand_id
1 'polypeptide(L)'
;MTIRAKLLGGGITISLLLGLVLVLAVLSFGRLSGGFTEVVQKSTTGVDNSIATEANINTADKSLATVSAGMLALVDDINQTNMHVKVLQRKITQVSAALQELLQEVGEMTAELPEGWHVRESLEEFTDEVGNIEEIMRREALVSLKSTVGKMGQFALSIDGQVKEINLLAGELNKVKELSSGVVSANQEIQALAEDFSGQISLSRNSIGAVLVGVVILCLAGVLLLTRAITKPLNCAIEAMEDIAAGEGDLTKRLSCEGSGEMTSLAIAFNSFVGKVHEMVSEVADTMGQFGSVVKQTAEIADQTSQGVAQQQTETDQVATAVNELSCSAQEVAANGARAAESAQHAENEAISGRQVVAKSVAAVESLSRNVIESVSLIQKLSADSEDVGKVIAVIREIAEQTNLLALNAAIEAARAGEQGRGFAVVADEVRTLANRTQSSTEEIRAIIERLQAGTKAAERTMQAGREQVERNVGQSALAGKALDTIAEVVTAIKHQNLQIASATQQQTAVTEEINRSVVNINDVGKRTADGALKAARSSEELAGFARRIQGLLAQFKI
;
A
#
# COMPACT_ATOMS: atom_id res chain seq x y z
N MET A 1 -21.32 -5.65 26.52
CA MET A 1 -20.93 -6.86 27.28
C MET A 1 -19.83 -7.58 26.53
N THR A 2 -18.78 -8.00 27.24
CA THR A 2 -17.67 -8.73 26.64
C THR A 2 -18.13 -10.08 26.06
N ILE A 3 -17.45 -10.60 25.03
CA ILE A 3 -17.69 -11.97 24.53
C ILE A 3 -17.59 -12.98 25.68
N ARG A 4 -16.62 -12.76 26.59
CA ARG A 4 -16.51 -13.51 27.85
C ARG A 4 -17.77 -13.42 28.69
N ALA A 5 -18.34 -12.23 28.92
CA ALA A 5 -19.56 -12.09 29.70
C ALA A 5 -20.78 -12.78 29.06
N LYS A 6 -20.90 -12.77 27.73
CA LYS A 6 -21.98 -13.47 27.01
C LYS A 6 -21.84 -14.99 27.08
N LEU A 7 -20.61 -15.52 26.95
CA LEU A 7 -20.32 -16.95 27.06
C LEU A 7 -20.44 -17.47 28.51
N LEU A 8 -19.93 -16.72 29.49
CA LEU A 8 -20.09 -17.04 30.91
C LEU A 8 -21.56 -16.99 31.35
N GLY A 9 -22.32 -15.98 30.90
CA GLY A 9 -23.75 -15.87 31.19
C GLY A 9 -24.53 -17.08 30.67
N GLY A 10 -24.29 -17.49 29.40
CA GLY A 10 -24.90 -18.69 28.83
C GLY A 10 -24.52 -19.97 29.59
N GLY A 11 -23.24 -20.16 29.90
CA GLY A 11 -22.77 -21.33 30.64
C GLY A 11 -23.37 -21.44 32.05
N ILE A 12 -23.41 -20.33 32.80
CA ILE A 12 -23.98 -20.30 34.16
C ILE A 12 -25.48 -20.63 34.13
N THR A 13 -26.23 -20.10 33.16
CA THR A 13 -27.67 -20.40 33.03
C THR A 13 -27.94 -21.87 32.72
N ILE A 14 -27.15 -22.49 31.84
CA ILE A 14 -27.28 -23.91 31.49
C ILE A 14 -26.95 -24.80 32.69
N SER A 15 -25.88 -24.48 33.44
CA SER A 15 -25.50 -25.24 34.64
C SER A 15 -26.54 -25.14 35.77
N LEU A 16 -27.13 -23.96 36.00
CA LEU A 16 -28.20 -23.78 36.99
C LEU A 16 -29.45 -24.60 36.64
N LEU A 17 -29.81 -24.66 35.36
CA LEU A 17 -30.96 -25.44 34.89
C LEU A 17 -30.74 -26.95 35.02
N LEU A 18 -29.54 -27.44 34.68
CA LEU A 18 -29.16 -28.84 34.89
C LEU A 18 -29.20 -29.24 36.37
N GLY A 19 -28.75 -28.36 37.27
CA GLY A 19 -28.85 -28.56 38.71
C GLY A 19 -30.30 -28.67 39.20
N LEU A 20 -31.19 -27.82 38.69
CA LEU A 20 -32.62 -27.84 39.03
C LEU A 20 -33.30 -29.15 38.60
N VAL A 21 -32.99 -29.64 37.40
CA VAL A 21 -33.50 -30.93 36.87
C VAL A 21 -33.09 -32.09 37.79
N LEU A 22 -31.83 -32.12 38.23
CA LEU A 22 -31.31 -33.18 39.09
C LEU A 22 -32.02 -33.21 40.46
N VAL A 23 -32.24 -32.04 41.06
CA VAL A 23 -32.92 -31.91 42.36
C VAL A 23 -34.38 -32.39 42.28
N LEU A 24 -35.09 -32.03 41.22
CA LEU A 24 -36.48 -32.45 41.02
C LEU A 24 -36.61 -33.96 40.79
N ALA A 25 -35.65 -34.59 40.11
CA ALA A 25 -35.63 -36.04 39.90
C ALA A 25 -35.37 -36.84 41.20
N VAL A 26 -34.51 -36.33 42.09
CA VAL A 26 -34.24 -36.99 43.38
C VAL A 26 -35.45 -36.89 44.33
N LEU A 27 -36.12 -35.73 44.37
CA LEU A 27 -37.30 -35.52 45.21
C LEU A 27 -38.50 -36.40 44.81
N SER A 28 -38.68 -36.67 43.52
CA SER A 28 -39.77 -37.53 43.05
C SER A 28 -39.55 -39.01 43.35
N PHE A 29 -38.30 -39.48 43.30
CA PHE A 29 -37.95 -40.87 43.63
C PHE A 29 -38.12 -41.19 45.12
N GLY A 30 -37.76 -40.25 46.02
CA GLY A 30 -37.90 -40.43 47.47
C GLY A 30 -39.35 -40.64 47.94
N ARG A 31 -40.32 -39.96 47.32
CA ARG A 31 -41.75 -40.13 47.67
C ARG A 31 -42.31 -41.49 47.23
N LEU A 32 -41.86 -41.98 46.07
CA LEU A 32 -42.27 -43.25 45.51
C LEU A 32 -41.82 -44.45 46.36
N SER A 33 -40.62 -44.38 46.95
CA SER A 33 -40.12 -45.46 47.83
C SER A 33 -40.88 -45.58 49.16
N GLY A 34 -41.40 -44.47 49.69
CA GLY A 34 -42.10 -44.44 50.99
C GLY A 34 -43.42 -45.21 50.95
N GLY A 35 -44.28 -44.93 49.96
CA GLY A 35 -45.60 -45.54 49.87
C GLY A 35 -45.58 -47.06 49.61
N PHE A 36 -44.54 -47.58 48.95
CA PHE A 36 -44.41 -49.03 48.72
C PHE A 36 -44.19 -49.82 50.01
N THR A 37 -43.48 -49.23 50.98
CA THR A 37 -43.17 -49.89 52.26
C THR A 37 -44.41 -50.06 53.13
N GLU A 38 -45.30 -49.07 53.10
CA GLU A 38 -46.54 -49.05 53.90
C GLU A 38 -47.59 -50.06 53.39
N VAL A 39 -47.69 -50.24 52.07
CA VAL A 39 -48.55 -51.26 51.44
C VAL A 39 -48.15 -52.68 51.86
N VAL A 40 -46.84 -52.97 51.87
CA VAL A 40 -46.34 -54.30 52.24
C VAL A 40 -46.68 -54.63 53.69
N GLN A 41 -46.51 -53.69 54.62
CA GLN A 41 -46.74 -53.92 56.04
C GLN A 41 -48.22 -54.24 56.35
N LYS A 42 -49.17 -53.50 55.76
CA LYS A 42 -50.61 -53.75 55.96
C LYS A 42 -51.07 -55.07 55.32
N SER A 43 -50.49 -55.45 54.20
CA SER A 43 -50.76 -56.74 53.54
C SER A 43 -50.39 -57.93 54.45
N THR A 44 -49.24 -57.86 55.13
CA THR A 44 -48.83 -58.90 56.09
C THR A 44 -49.83 -59.07 57.24
N THR A 45 -50.31 -57.97 57.82
CA THR A 45 -51.30 -58.02 58.92
C THR A 45 -52.64 -58.62 58.49
N GLY A 46 -53.10 -58.37 57.25
CA GLY A 46 -54.31 -58.98 56.71
C GLY A 46 -54.21 -60.50 56.56
N VAL A 47 -53.05 -61.00 56.14
CA VAL A 47 -52.78 -62.44 55.99
C VAL A 47 -52.80 -63.15 57.35
N ASP A 48 -52.16 -62.59 58.37
CA ASP A 48 -52.09 -63.19 59.71
C ASP A 48 -53.49 -63.38 60.33
N ASN A 49 -54.38 -62.39 60.20
CA ASN A 49 -55.76 -62.47 60.68
C ASN A 49 -56.57 -63.54 59.92
N SER A 50 -56.30 -63.74 58.63
CA SER A 50 -56.98 -64.75 57.82
C SER A 50 -56.61 -66.17 58.28
N ILE A 51 -55.33 -66.42 58.55
CA ILE A 51 -54.85 -67.72 59.05
C ILE A 51 -55.50 -68.06 60.41
N ALA A 52 -55.55 -67.09 61.33
CA ALA A 52 -56.13 -67.33 62.64
C ALA A 52 -57.67 -67.52 62.60
N THR A 53 -58.37 -66.95 61.60
CA THR A 53 -59.81 -67.17 61.40
C THR A 53 -60.10 -68.62 60.98
N GLU A 54 -59.28 -69.17 60.10
CA GLU A 54 -59.41 -70.55 59.62
C GLU A 54 -59.20 -71.58 60.75
N ALA A 55 -58.23 -71.35 61.64
CA ALA A 55 -57.99 -72.22 62.81
C ALA A 55 -59.19 -72.27 63.77
N ASN A 56 -59.85 -71.14 64.02
CA ASN A 56 -61.02 -71.06 64.90
C ASN A 56 -62.26 -71.73 64.28
N ILE A 57 -62.45 -71.62 62.97
CA ILE A 57 -63.55 -72.32 62.25
C ILE A 57 -63.42 -73.84 62.43
N ASN A 58 -62.22 -74.39 62.24
CA ASN A 58 -61.99 -75.83 62.41
C ASN A 58 -62.25 -76.34 63.83
N THR A 59 -62.05 -75.48 64.84
CA THR A 59 -62.29 -75.84 66.24
C THR A 59 -63.80 -75.88 66.53
N ALA A 60 -64.53 -74.85 66.09
CA ALA A 60 -65.99 -74.81 66.23
C ALA A 60 -66.69 -75.98 65.52
N ASP A 61 -66.18 -76.40 64.36
CA ASP A 61 -66.76 -77.52 63.60
C ASP A 61 -66.65 -78.86 64.35
N LYS A 62 -65.52 -79.12 65.02
CA LYS A 62 -65.35 -80.30 65.89
C LYS A 62 -66.29 -80.28 67.09
N SER A 63 -66.43 -79.13 67.73
CA SER A 63 -67.34 -78.96 68.87
C SER A 63 -68.80 -79.21 68.43
N LEU A 64 -69.21 -78.76 67.23
CA LEU A 64 -70.56 -78.95 66.70
C LEU A 64 -70.87 -80.43 66.45
N ALA A 65 -69.90 -81.18 65.92
CA ALA A 65 -70.03 -82.63 65.73
C ALA A 65 -70.25 -83.37 67.05
N THR A 66 -69.61 -82.92 68.13
CA THR A 66 -69.71 -83.54 69.46
C THR A 66 -71.10 -83.35 70.07
N VAL A 67 -71.62 -82.11 70.04
CA VAL A 67 -72.99 -81.78 70.47
C VAL A 67 -74.04 -82.60 69.71
N SER A 68 -73.88 -82.73 68.39
CA SER A 68 -74.80 -83.49 67.54
C SER A 68 -74.89 -84.96 67.95
N ALA A 69 -73.74 -85.60 68.21
CA ALA A 69 -73.69 -87.00 68.64
C ALA A 69 -74.32 -87.22 70.03
N GLY A 70 -74.09 -86.31 70.97
CA GLY A 70 -74.64 -86.39 72.33
C GLY A 70 -76.16 -86.22 72.38
N MET A 71 -76.72 -85.31 71.57
CA MET A 71 -78.18 -85.14 71.45
C MET A 71 -78.88 -86.41 70.95
N LEU A 72 -78.24 -87.17 70.04
CA LEU A 72 -78.81 -88.39 69.49
C LEU A 72 -78.92 -89.51 70.55
N ALA A 73 -77.89 -89.65 71.40
CA ALA A 73 -77.89 -90.61 72.50
C ALA A 73 -78.96 -90.27 73.55
N LEU A 74 -79.17 -88.98 73.83
CA LEU A 74 -80.19 -88.52 74.78
C LEU A 74 -81.61 -88.91 74.36
N VAL A 75 -81.91 -88.85 73.06
CA VAL A 75 -83.23 -89.23 72.51
C VAL A 75 -83.51 -90.73 72.71
N ASP A 76 -82.50 -91.58 72.59
CA ASP A 76 -82.64 -93.02 72.78
C ASP A 76 -82.97 -93.37 74.25
N ASP A 77 -82.28 -92.72 75.18
CA ASP A 77 -82.44 -92.92 76.63
C ASP A 77 -83.86 -92.53 77.13
N ILE A 78 -84.45 -91.47 76.56
CA ILE A 78 -85.84 -91.06 76.80
C ILE A 78 -86.82 -92.16 76.40
N ASN A 79 -86.64 -92.69 75.19
CA ASN A 79 -87.54 -93.71 74.65
C ASN A 79 -87.51 -94.99 75.49
N GLN A 80 -86.32 -95.41 75.92
CA GLN A 80 -86.17 -96.61 76.72
C GLN A 80 -86.83 -96.46 78.11
N THR A 81 -86.65 -95.32 78.77
CA THR A 81 -87.22 -95.05 80.09
C THR A 81 -88.76 -95.01 80.05
N ASN A 82 -89.34 -94.41 79.02
CA ASN A 82 -90.79 -94.34 78.83
C ASN A 82 -91.42 -95.73 78.64
N MET A 83 -90.71 -96.65 77.96
CA MET A 83 -91.17 -98.03 77.79
C MET A 83 -91.25 -98.78 79.13
N HIS A 84 -90.25 -98.61 80.00
CA HIS A 84 -90.22 -99.24 81.32
C HIS A 84 -91.40 -98.82 82.21
N VAL A 85 -91.75 -97.53 82.22
CA VAL A 85 -92.90 -96.99 82.97
C VAL A 85 -94.21 -97.68 82.56
N LYS A 86 -94.43 -97.83 81.23
CA LYS A 86 -95.65 -98.47 80.71
C LYS A 86 -95.79 -99.94 81.08
N VAL A 87 -94.69 -100.70 81.10
CA VAL A 87 -94.72 -102.12 81.49
C VAL A 87 -95.09 -102.28 82.96
N LEU A 88 -94.56 -101.39 83.81
CA LEU A 88 -94.82 -101.44 85.25
C LEU A 88 -96.30 -101.21 85.57
N GLN A 89 -96.90 -100.23 84.91
CA GLN A 89 -98.29 -99.87 85.11
C GLN A 89 -99.25 -101.03 84.78
N ARG A 90 -98.98 -101.81 83.72
CA ARG A 90 -99.82 -102.99 83.38
C ARG A 90 -99.77 -104.09 84.44
N LYS A 91 -98.57 -104.41 84.96
CA LYS A 91 -98.40 -105.49 85.93
C LYS A 91 -99.17 -105.22 87.23
N ILE A 92 -99.15 -103.97 87.71
CA ILE A 92 -99.86 -103.59 88.94
C ILE A 92 -101.38 -103.76 88.77
N THR A 93 -101.94 -103.32 87.63
CA THR A 93 -103.38 -103.41 87.38
C THR A 93 -103.88 -104.85 87.30
N GLN A 94 -103.16 -105.74 86.60
CA GLN A 94 -103.57 -107.14 86.43
C GLN A 94 -103.70 -107.90 87.75
N VAL A 95 -102.76 -107.72 88.67
CA VAL A 95 -102.76 -108.52 89.90
C VAL A 95 -103.73 -107.97 90.93
N SER A 96 -103.94 -106.65 90.98
CA SER A 96 -104.97 -106.06 91.86
C SER A 96 -106.37 -106.61 91.58
N ALA A 97 -106.69 -106.87 90.31
CA ALA A 97 -107.98 -107.42 89.91
C ALA A 97 -108.14 -108.89 90.37
N ALA A 98 -107.09 -109.70 90.24
CA ALA A 98 -107.12 -111.11 90.62
C ALA A 98 -107.25 -111.33 92.14
N LEU A 99 -106.63 -110.47 92.96
CA LEU A 99 -106.70 -110.58 94.41
C LEU A 99 -108.10 -110.27 94.95
N GLN A 100 -108.76 -109.30 94.31
CA GLN A 100 -110.07 -108.80 94.72
C GLN A 100 -111.19 -109.81 94.41
N GLU A 101 -111.07 -110.56 93.32
CA GLU A 101 -111.97 -111.64 92.94
C GLU A 101 -111.89 -112.82 93.91
N LEU A 102 -110.67 -113.18 94.33
CA LEU A 102 -110.41 -114.27 95.27
C LEU A 102 -110.94 -113.99 96.69
N LEU A 103 -110.77 -112.77 97.19
CA LEU A 103 -111.31 -112.36 98.49
C LEU A 103 -112.84 -112.37 98.51
N GLN A 104 -113.46 -112.06 97.38
CA GLN A 104 -114.91 -112.00 97.26
C GLN A 104 -115.53 -113.41 97.28
N GLU A 105 -114.94 -114.39 96.59
CA GLU A 105 -115.38 -115.80 96.66
C GLU A 105 -115.24 -116.41 98.07
N VAL A 106 -114.13 -116.13 98.75
CA VAL A 106 -113.87 -116.64 100.11
C VAL A 106 -114.82 -115.98 101.14
N GLY A 107 -115.12 -114.70 100.96
CA GLY A 107 -116.07 -113.96 101.80
C GLY A 107 -117.51 -114.46 101.70
N GLU A 108 -117.94 -114.92 100.53
CA GLU A 108 -119.28 -115.50 100.34
C GLU A 108 -119.40 -116.89 100.98
N MET A 109 -118.37 -117.74 100.87
CA MET A 109 -118.34 -119.07 101.50
C MET A 109 -118.37 -119.04 103.03
N THR A 110 -117.78 -118.03 103.65
CA THR A 110 -117.74 -117.90 105.13
C THR A 110 -119.08 -117.43 105.71
N ALA A 111 -119.87 -116.67 104.96
CA ALA A 111 -121.12 -116.08 105.43
C ALA A 111 -122.27 -117.08 105.57
N GLU A 112 -122.26 -118.20 104.84
CA GLU A 112 -123.30 -119.23 104.92
C GLU A 112 -123.11 -120.24 106.08
N LEU A 113 -121.98 -120.19 106.80
CA LEU A 113 -121.65 -121.15 107.86
C LEU A 113 -122.16 -120.71 109.25
N PRO A 114 -122.85 -121.58 110.03
CA PRO A 114 -123.24 -121.32 111.42
C PRO A 114 -122.07 -121.29 112.42
N GLU A 115 -122.26 -120.67 113.59
CA GLU A 115 -121.22 -120.55 114.64
C GLU A 115 -120.78 -121.90 115.23
N GLY A 116 -119.46 -122.13 115.32
CA GLY A 116 -118.86 -123.25 116.07
C GLY A 116 -118.22 -124.36 115.24
N TRP A 117 -118.10 -124.21 113.92
CA TRP A 117 -117.50 -125.21 113.03
C TRP A 117 -116.06 -124.90 112.65
N HIS A 118 -115.18 -125.90 112.72
CA HIS A 118 -113.75 -125.79 112.42
C HIS A 118 -113.42 -125.29 111.00
N VAL A 119 -114.31 -125.47 110.03
CA VAL A 119 -114.09 -125.00 108.65
C VAL A 119 -114.02 -123.46 108.59
N ARG A 120 -114.70 -122.76 109.51
CA ARG A 120 -114.67 -121.29 109.57
C ARG A 120 -113.31 -120.76 110.02
N GLU A 121 -112.67 -121.46 110.96
CA GLU A 121 -111.34 -121.13 111.47
C GLU A 121 -110.28 -121.29 110.37
N SER A 122 -110.35 -122.35 109.55
CA SER A 122 -109.48 -122.51 108.38
C SER A 122 -109.74 -121.50 107.25
N LEU A 123 -110.97 -120.99 107.12
CA LEU A 123 -111.29 -119.94 106.16
C LEU A 123 -110.83 -118.55 106.65
N GLU A 124 -110.91 -118.27 107.95
CA GLU A 124 -110.29 -117.08 108.55
C GLU A 124 -108.76 -117.14 108.38
N GLU A 125 -108.14 -118.30 108.57
CA GLU A 125 -106.70 -118.51 108.35
C GLU A 125 -106.31 -118.31 106.86
N PHE A 126 -107.12 -118.78 105.91
CA PHE A 126 -106.90 -118.52 104.48
C PHE A 126 -107.06 -117.04 104.12
N THR A 127 -107.97 -116.32 104.77
CA THR A 127 -108.19 -114.89 104.55
C THR A 127 -106.98 -114.07 105.03
N ASP A 128 -106.39 -114.45 106.17
CA ASP A 128 -105.13 -113.88 106.66
C ASP A 128 -103.94 -114.20 105.73
N GLU A 129 -103.91 -115.40 105.15
CA GLU A 129 -102.85 -115.81 104.23
C GLU A 129 -102.91 -115.08 102.88
N VAL A 130 -104.11 -114.70 102.41
CA VAL A 130 -104.29 -113.80 101.27
C VAL A 130 -103.85 -112.36 101.59
N GLY A 131 -104.02 -111.89 102.84
CA GLY A 131 -103.48 -110.61 103.30
C GLY A 131 -101.95 -110.54 103.22
N ASN A 132 -101.25 -111.64 103.48
CA ASN A 132 -99.80 -111.73 103.31
C ASN A 132 -99.34 -111.60 101.83
N ILE A 133 -100.18 -112.01 100.87
CA ILE A 133 -99.88 -111.85 99.44
C ILE A 133 -99.92 -110.36 99.03
N GLU A 134 -100.83 -109.56 99.62
CA GLU A 134 -100.90 -108.11 99.38
C GLU A 134 -99.63 -107.38 99.87
N GLU A 135 -99.05 -107.80 100.99
CA GLU A 135 -97.82 -107.19 101.53
C GLU A 135 -96.57 -107.53 100.69
N ILE A 136 -96.44 -108.76 100.19
CA ILE A 136 -95.36 -109.17 99.27
C ILE A 136 -95.42 -108.36 97.97
N MET A 137 -96.62 -108.15 97.42
CA MET A 137 -96.82 -107.33 96.22
C MET A 137 -96.42 -105.87 96.41
N ARG A 138 -96.75 -105.28 97.56
CA ARG A 138 -96.40 -103.89 97.87
C ARG A 138 -94.88 -103.70 97.91
N ARG A 139 -94.14 -104.72 98.36
CA ARG A 139 -92.68 -104.75 98.37
C ARG A 139 -92.08 -104.85 96.97
N GLU A 140 -92.65 -105.68 96.09
CA GLU A 140 -92.14 -105.87 94.72
C GLU A 140 -92.41 -104.65 93.82
N ALA A 141 -93.57 -104.01 93.96
CA ALA A 141 -93.90 -102.76 93.26
C ALA A 141 -92.96 -101.60 93.66
N LEU A 142 -92.60 -101.49 94.94
CA LEU A 142 -91.67 -100.47 95.44
C LEU A 142 -90.24 -100.63 94.87
N VAL A 143 -89.76 -101.87 94.73
CA VAL A 143 -88.43 -102.14 94.14
C VAL A 143 -88.38 -101.70 92.68
N SER A 144 -89.43 -102.00 91.92
CA SER A 144 -89.48 -101.63 90.51
C SER A 144 -89.65 -100.12 90.30
N LEU A 145 -90.44 -99.44 91.14
CA LEU A 145 -90.56 -97.98 91.12
C LEU A 145 -89.22 -97.28 91.43
N LYS A 146 -88.44 -97.81 92.39
CA LYS A 146 -87.12 -97.30 92.73
C LYS A 146 -86.13 -97.40 91.56
N SER A 147 -86.19 -98.49 90.79
CA SER A 147 -85.38 -98.66 89.57
C SER A 147 -85.70 -97.61 88.50
N THR A 148 -86.99 -97.35 88.27
CA THR A 148 -87.43 -96.34 87.28
C THR A 148 -87.03 -94.91 87.68
N VAL A 149 -87.15 -94.55 88.97
CA VAL A 149 -86.69 -93.24 89.47
C VAL A 149 -85.16 -93.09 89.33
N GLY A 150 -84.41 -94.18 89.53
CA GLY A 150 -82.96 -94.20 89.30
C GLY A 150 -82.57 -93.87 87.85
N LYS A 151 -83.27 -94.46 86.87
CA LYS A 151 -83.06 -94.16 85.44
C LYS A 151 -83.41 -92.71 85.08
N MET A 152 -84.50 -92.16 85.65
CA MET A 152 -84.84 -90.75 85.46
C MET A 152 -83.77 -89.79 86.01
N GLY A 153 -83.06 -90.18 87.08
CA GLY A 153 -81.92 -89.43 87.60
C GLY A 153 -80.72 -89.39 86.65
N GLN A 154 -80.40 -90.51 85.97
CA GLN A 154 -79.34 -90.56 84.96
C GLN A 154 -79.67 -89.70 83.74
N PHE A 155 -80.93 -89.70 83.31
CA PHE A 155 -81.41 -88.86 82.23
C PHE A 155 -81.19 -87.35 82.50
N ALA A 156 -81.48 -86.89 83.72
CA ALA A 156 -81.28 -85.48 84.08
C ALA A 156 -79.80 -85.04 84.02
N LEU A 157 -78.87 -85.92 84.39
CA LEU A 157 -77.43 -85.65 84.29
C LEU A 157 -76.95 -85.58 82.83
N SER A 158 -77.51 -86.42 81.95
CA SER A 158 -77.20 -86.40 80.52
C SER A 158 -77.61 -85.07 79.86
N ILE A 159 -78.75 -84.50 80.26
CA ILE A 159 -79.19 -83.16 79.80
C ILE A 159 -78.20 -82.06 80.21
N ASP A 160 -77.76 -82.01 81.48
CA ASP A 160 -76.82 -80.97 81.94
C ASP A 160 -75.50 -80.99 81.17
N GLY A 161 -75.01 -82.19 80.86
CA GLY A 161 -73.82 -82.39 80.03
C GLY A 161 -73.95 -81.75 78.64
N GLN A 162 -75.07 -82.00 77.96
CA GLN A 162 -75.33 -81.46 76.62
C GLN A 162 -75.51 -79.94 76.61
N VAL A 163 -76.12 -79.36 77.64
CA VAL A 163 -76.29 -77.90 77.75
C VAL A 163 -74.94 -77.18 77.90
N LYS A 164 -73.98 -77.75 78.64
CA LYS A 164 -72.63 -77.18 78.75
C LYS A 164 -71.88 -77.17 77.42
N GLU A 165 -71.99 -78.26 76.67
CA GLU A 165 -71.30 -78.44 75.39
C GLU A 165 -71.81 -77.42 74.33
N ILE A 166 -73.13 -77.17 74.31
CA ILE A 166 -73.75 -76.13 73.46
C ILE A 166 -73.24 -74.72 73.81
N ASN A 167 -73.08 -74.40 75.10
CA ASN A 167 -72.58 -73.10 75.52
C ASN A 167 -71.10 -72.88 75.13
N LEU A 168 -70.27 -73.93 75.16
CA LEU A 168 -68.88 -73.84 74.72
C LEU A 168 -68.80 -73.50 73.22
N LEU A 169 -69.63 -74.17 72.40
CA LEU A 169 -69.74 -73.95 70.97
C LEU A 169 -70.10 -72.50 70.62
N ALA A 170 -71.05 -71.92 71.35
CA ALA A 170 -71.46 -70.54 71.16
C ALA A 170 -70.31 -69.54 71.41
N GLY A 171 -69.41 -69.84 72.34
CA GLY A 171 -68.20 -69.05 72.60
C GLY A 171 -67.19 -69.10 71.45
N GLU A 172 -66.98 -70.27 70.84
CA GLU A 172 -66.06 -70.44 69.71
C GLU A 172 -66.57 -69.72 68.45
N LEU A 173 -67.87 -69.79 68.18
CA LEU A 173 -68.50 -69.09 67.05
C LEU A 173 -68.39 -67.56 67.15
N ASN A 174 -68.42 -66.99 68.36
CA ASN A 174 -68.24 -65.55 68.54
C ASN A 174 -66.81 -65.10 68.20
N LYS A 175 -65.78 -65.88 68.55
CA LYS A 175 -64.37 -65.57 68.20
C LYS A 175 -64.14 -65.56 66.69
N VAL A 176 -64.74 -66.50 65.96
CA VAL A 176 -64.68 -66.55 64.48
C VAL A 176 -65.27 -65.26 63.88
N LYS A 177 -66.38 -64.77 64.44
CA LYS A 177 -67.07 -63.57 63.94
C LYS A 177 -66.25 -62.29 64.11
N GLU A 178 -65.61 -62.09 65.26
CA GLU A 178 -64.73 -60.92 65.48
C GLU A 178 -63.54 -60.92 64.52
N LEU A 179 -62.86 -62.06 64.38
CA LEU A 179 -61.65 -62.14 63.57
C LEU A 179 -61.94 -61.99 62.07
N SER A 180 -63.07 -62.53 61.60
CA SER A 180 -63.55 -62.34 60.22
C SER A 180 -63.80 -60.87 59.88
N SER A 181 -64.30 -60.06 60.83
CA SER A 181 -64.49 -58.61 60.63
C SER A 181 -63.16 -57.85 60.51
N GLY A 182 -62.10 -58.33 61.18
CA GLY A 182 -60.75 -57.77 61.08
C GLY A 182 -60.10 -58.01 59.71
N VAL A 183 -60.33 -59.17 59.10
CA VAL A 183 -59.83 -59.49 57.75
C VAL A 183 -60.46 -58.60 56.68
N VAL A 184 -61.76 -58.33 56.77
CA VAL A 184 -62.47 -57.46 55.81
C VAL A 184 -61.96 -56.03 55.88
N SER A 185 -61.70 -55.52 57.09
CA SER A 185 -61.19 -54.15 57.29
C SER A 185 -59.77 -53.97 56.72
N ALA A 186 -58.89 -54.94 56.95
CA ALA A 186 -57.53 -54.91 56.39
C ALA A 186 -57.53 -54.89 54.85
N ASN A 187 -58.43 -55.65 54.21
CA ASN A 187 -58.55 -55.65 52.75
C ASN A 187 -59.05 -54.31 52.18
N GLN A 188 -59.96 -53.62 52.87
CA GLN A 188 -60.43 -52.30 52.42
C GLN A 188 -59.34 -51.23 52.49
N GLU A 189 -58.49 -51.25 53.53
CA GLU A 189 -57.39 -50.28 53.66
C GLU A 189 -56.28 -50.46 52.61
N ILE A 190 -55.97 -51.70 52.24
CA ILE A 190 -55.00 -52.00 51.17
C ILE A 190 -55.49 -51.46 49.82
N GLN A 191 -56.80 -51.57 49.55
CA GLN A 191 -57.40 -51.11 48.31
C GLN A 191 -57.39 -49.58 48.19
N ALA A 192 -57.64 -48.85 49.27
CA ALA A 192 -57.56 -47.39 49.31
C ALA A 192 -56.12 -46.87 49.10
N LEU A 193 -55.12 -47.56 49.66
CA LEU A 193 -53.70 -47.15 49.52
C LEU A 193 -53.16 -47.41 48.10
N ALA A 194 -53.67 -48.44 47.41
CA ALA A 194 -53.31 -48.73 46.02
C ALA A 194 -53.80 -47.63 45.05
N GLU A 195 -54.96 -47.02 45.31
CA GLU A 195 -55.47 -45.91 44.50
C GLU A 195 -54.63 -44.62 44.68
N ASP A 196 -54.23 -44.26 45.90
CA ASP A 196 -53.36 -43.10 46.16
C ASP A 196 -51.98 -43.22 45.47
N PHE A 197 -51.40 -44.42 45.50
CA PHE A 197 -50.10 -44.69 44.90
C PHE A 197 -50.09 -44.52 43.37
N SER A 198 -51.23 -44.80 42.70
CA SER A 198 -51.39 -44.60 41.26
C SER A 198 -51.45 -43.11 40.87
N GLY A 199 -52.02 -42.26 41.74
CA GLY A 199 -52.13 -40.82 41.54
C GLY A 199 -50.77 -40.12 41.56
N GLN A 200 -49.89 -40.50 42.48
CA GLN A 200 -48.57 -39.88 42.66
C GLN A 200 -47.61 -40.12 41.47
N ILE A 201 -47.72 -41.26 40.78
CA ILE A 201 -46.89 -41.59 39.59
C ILE A 201 -47.24 -40.68 38.40
N SER A 202 -48.51 -40.32 38.23
CA SER A 202 -48.98 -39.53 37.09
C SER A 202 -48.48 -38.07 37.12
N LEU A 203 -48.40 -37.47 38.32
CA LEU A 203 -47.94 -36.10 38.51
C LEU A 203 -46.43 -35.95 38.28
N SER A 204 -45.63 -36.96 38.67
CA SER A 204 -44.17 -36.97 38.48
C SER A 204 -43.76 -36.96 36.99
N ARG A 205 -44.54 -37.62 36.11
CA ARG A 205 -44.26 -37.71 34.67
C ARG A 205 -44.42 -36.37 33.94
N ASN A 206 -45.44 -35.58 34.29
CA ASN A 206 -45.71 -34.31 33.62
C ASN A 206 -44.73 -33.20 34.04
N SER A 207 -44.27 -33.18 35.29
CA SER A 207 -43.30 -32.18 35.76
C SER A 207 -41.91 -32.35 35.13
N ILE A 208 -41.46 -33.59 34.89
CA ILE A 208 -40.16 -33.86 34.27
C ILE A 208 -40.16 -33.48 32.77
N GLY A 209 -41.27 -33.74 32.06
CA GLY A 209 -41.42 -33.38 30.65
C GLY A 209 -41.38 -31.87 30.38
N ALA A 210 -42.03 -31.06 31.24
CA ALA A 210 -42.08 -29.61 31.07
C ALA A 210 -40.70 -28.93 31.24
N VAL A 211 -39.87 -29.42 32.18
CA VAL A 211 -38.52 -28.86 32.40
C VAL A 211 -37.58 -29.20 31.25
N LEU A 212 -37.66 -30.41 30.69
CA LEU A 212 -36.86 -30.81 29.53
C LEU A 212 -37.15 -29.93 28.29
N VAL A 213 -38.42 -29.65 28.00
CA VAL A 213 -38.79 -28.76 26.89
C VAL A 213 -38.30 -27.33 27.13
N GLY A 214 -38.40 -26.83 28.37
CA GLY A 214 -37.88 -25.50 28.74
C GLY A 214 -36.37 -25.36 28.51
N VAL A 215 -35.59 -26.39 28.87
CA VAL A 215 -34.13 -26.41 28.65
C VAL A 215 -33.81 -26.40 27.15
N VAL A 216 -34.53 -27.18 26.33
CA VAL A 216 -34.30 -27.22 24.87
C VAL A 216 -34.57 -25.87 24.21
N ILE A 217 -35.68 -25.20 24.57
CA ILE A 217 -36.03 -23.88 24.02
C ILE A 217 -34.99 -22.82 24.41
N LEU A 218 -34.53 -22.83 25.66
CA LEU A 218 -33.48 -21.90 26.13
C LEU A 218 -32.14 -22.14 25.44
N CYS A 219 -31.74 -23.40 25.23
CA CYS A 219 -30.56 -23.73 24.45
C CYS A 219 -30.67 -23.23 23.00
N LEU A 220 -31.83 -23.43 22.35
CA LEU A 220 -32.07 -22.97 20.98
C LEU A 220 -32.03 -21.44 20.87
N ALA A 221 -32.66 -20.74 21.82
CA ALA A 221 -32.61 -19.28 21.91
C ALA A 221 -31.19 -18.76 22.16
N GLY A 222 -30.41 -19.43 23.01
CA GLY A 222 -29.00 -19.13 23.26
C GLY A 222 -28.14 -19.23 22.02
N VAL A 223 -28.31 -20.30 21.22
CA VAL A 223 -27.62 -20.48 19.94
C VAL A 223 -27.97 -19.36 18.96
N LEU A 224 -29.25 -19.02 18.79
CA LEU A 224 -29.68 -17.96 17.87
C LEU A 224 -29.12 -16.59 18.26
N LEU A 225 -29.09 -16.27 19.56
CA LEU A 225 -28.54 -15.02 20.08
C LEU A 225 -27.01 -14.93 19.90
N LEU A 226 -26.28 -16.03 20.16
CA LEU A 226 -24.83 -16.09 19.95
C LEU A 226 -24.47 -15.95 18.46
N THR A 227 -25.20 -16.62 17.56
CA THR A 227 -24.97 -16.54 16.11
C THR A 227 -25.18 -15.13 15.57
N ARG A 228 -26.24 -14.43 15.99
CA ARG A 228 -26.48 -13.04 15.56
C ARG A 228 -25.48 -12.05 16.17
N ALA A 229 -25.09 -12.25 17.42
CA ALA A 229 -24.27 -11.28 18.15
C ALA A 229 -22.75 -11.44 17.93
N ILE A 230 -22.28 -12.61 17.51
CA ILE A 230 -20.85 -12.91 17.36
C ILE A 230 -20.54 -13.42 15.96
N THR A 231 -21.20 -14.48 15.50
CA THR A 231 -20.85 -15.16 14.23
C THR A 231 -21.09 -14.28 13.01
N LYS A 232 -22.22 -13.56 12.94
CA LYS A 232 -22.53 -12.70 11.78
C LYS A 232 -21.54 -11.53 11.62
N PRO A 233 -21.25 -10.70 12.65
CA PRO A 233 -20.24 -9.65 12.54
C PRO A 233 -18.83 -10.17 12.23
N LEU A 234 -18.46 -11.34 12.79
CA LEU A 234 -17.17 -11.97 12.53
C LEU A 234 -17.05 -12.40 11.06
N ASN A 235 -18.08 -13.04 10.50
CA ASN A 235 -18.09 -13.44 9.09
C ASN A 235 -18.03 -12.22 8.16
N CYS A 236 -18.76 -11.13 8.45
CA CYS A 236 -18.64 -9.91 7.66
C CYS A 236 -17.23 -9.31 7.72
N ALA A 237 -16.55 -9.39 8.87
CA ALA A 237 -15.16 -8.95 8.99
C ALA A 237 -14.19 -9.83 8.19
N ILE A 238 -14.43 -11.15 8.17
CA ILE A 238 -13.66 -12.11 7.36
C ILE A 238 -13.89 -11.86 5.87
N GLU A 239 -15.14 -11.74 5.42
CA GLU A 239 -15.50 -11.45 4.03
C GLU A 239 -14.87 -10.12 3.56
N ALA A 240 -14.89 -9.08 4.41
CA ALA A 240 -14.25 -7.81 4.09
C ALA A 240 -12.73 -7.91 4.03
N MET A 241 -12.09 -8.73 4.88
CA MET A 241 -10.65 -9.02 4.79
C MET A 241 -10.30 -9.85 3.55
N GLU A 242 -11.10 -10.86 3.21
CA GLU A 242 -10.92 -11.69 2.02
C GLU A 242 -11.09 -10.87 0.73
N ASP A 243 -12.03 -9.94 0.69
CA ASP A 243 -12.23 -9.05 -0.45
C ASP A 243 -11.03 -8.10 -0.66
N ILE A 244 -10.41 -7.62 0.44
CA ILE A 244 -9.18 -6.82 0.38
C ILE A 244 -7.96 -7.67 -0.01
N ALA A 245 -7.87 -8.92 0.46
CA ALA A 245 -6.70 -9.78 0.29
C ALA A 245 -6.69 -10.61 -1.00
N ALA A 246 -7.85 -11.04 -1.48
CA ALA A 246 -8.03 -11.96 -2.60
C ALA A 246 -9.04 -11.48 -3.66
N GLY A 247 -9.84 -10.45 -3.34
CA GLY A 247 -10.84 -9.86 -4.24
C GLY A 247 -10.29 -8.68 -5.06
N GLU A 248 -11.14 -7.66 -5.29
CA GLU A 248 -10.81 -6.45 -6.06
C GLU A 248 -10.04 -5.39 -5.24
N GLY A 249 -9.58 -5.72 -4.03
CA GLY A 249 -8.88 -4.77 -3.17
C GLY A 249 -9.73 -3.54 -2.83
N ASP A 250 -11.03 -3.72 -2.54
CA ASP A 250 -11.96 -2.60 -2.33
C ASP A 250 -11.76 -1.92 -0.97
N LEU A 251 -10.91 -0.90 -0.98
CA LEU A 251 -10.57 -0.10 0.19
C LEU A 251 -11.67 0.93 0.54
N THR A 252 -12.78 0.99 -0.21
CA THR A 252 -13.94 1.84 0.10
C THR A 252 -14.89 1.20 1.11
N LYS A 253 -14.81 -0.13 1.29
CA LYS A 253 -15.69 -0.89 2.19
C LYS A 253 -15.38 -0.59 3.66
N ARG A 254 -16.45 -0.53 4.48
CA ARG A 254 -16.38 -0.31 5.93
C ARG A 254 -17.27 -1.29 6.66
N LEU A 255 -16.83 -1.79 7.82
CA LEU A 255 -17.65 -2.60 8.71
C LEU A 255 -18.58 -1.70 9.53
N SER A 256 -19.82 -2.15 9.76
CA SER A 256 -20.77 -1.44 10.62
C SER A 256 -20.26 -1.37 12.06
N CYS A 257 -20.26 -0.17 12.64
CA CYS A 257 -19.86 0.07 14.03
C CYS A 257 -21.05 0.07 15.00
N GLU A 258 -22.21 -0.46 14.62
CA GLU A 258 -23.38 -0.51 15.49
C GLU A 258 -23.18 -1.50 16.66
N GLY A 259 -23.46 -1.04 17.89
CA GLY A 259 -23.43 -1.86 19.10
C GLY A 259 -22.35 -1.48 20.12
N SER A 260 -22.13 -2.36 21.11
CA SER A 260 -21.09 -2.19 22.14
C SER A 260 -20.43 -3.53 22.48
N GLY A 261 -19.09 -3.55 22.55
CA GLY A 261 -18.29 -4.74 22.86
C GLY A 261 -17.12 -4.94 21.89
N GLU A 262 -16.49 -6.10 21.94
CA GLU A 262 -15.25 -6.41 21.21
C GLU A 262 -15.45 -6.45 19.68
N MET A 263 -16.64 -6.81 19.20
CA MET A 263 -16.95 -6.79 17.77
C MET A 263 -17.00 -5.36 17.21
N THR A 264 -17.53 -4.41 18.00
CA THR A 264 -17.50 -2.99 17.64
C THR A 264 -16.06 -2.45 17.67
N SER A 265 -15.25 -2.85 18.65
CA SER A 265 -13.82 -2.51 18.69
C SER A 265 -13.05 -3.09 17.49
N LEU A 266 -13.36 -4.32 17.07
CA LEU A 266 -12.81 -4.93 15.85
C LEU A 266 -13.20 -4.13 14.61
N ALA A 267 -14.48 -3.76 14.46
CA ALA A 267 -14.95 -2.96 13.33
C ALA A 267 -14.26 -1.58 13.28
N ILE A 268 -14.08 -0.91 14.42
CA ILE A 268 -13.34 0.37 14.50
C ILE A 268 -11.88 0.19 14.11
N ALA A 269 -11.20 -0.83 14.66
CA ALA A 269 -9.79 -1.10 14.34
C ALA A 269 -9.61 -1.47 12.86
N PHE A 270 -10.49 -2.29 12.31
CA PHE A 270 -10.54 -2.63 10.88
C PHE A 270 -10.74 -1.37 10.03
N ASN A 271 -11.75 -0.54 10.33
CA ASN A 271 -12.04 0.66 9.55
C ASN A 271 -10.88 1.67 9.60
N SER A 272 -10.20 1.78 10.74
CA SER A 272 -9.01 2.62 10.87
C SER A 272 -7.82 2.08 10.07
N PHE A 273 -7.61 0.76 10.07
CA PHE A 273 -6.59 0.11 9.24
C PHE A 273 -6.86 0.33 7.75
N VAL A 274 -8.08 0.00 7.28
CA VAL A 274 -8.47 0.19 5.88
C VAL A 274 -8.42 1.66 5.48
N GLY A 275 -8.84 2.59 6.35
CA GLY A 275 -8.72 4.03 6.11
C GLY A 275 -7.28 4.50 5.89
N LYS A 276 -6.33 4.02 6.72
CA LYS A 276 -4.90 4.35 6.55
C LYS A 276 -4.31 3.75 5.28
N VAL A 277 -4.69 2.51 4.94
CA VAL A 277 -4.24 1.86 3.69
C VAL A 277 -4.79 2.60 2.48
N HIS A 278 -6.08 2.95 2.51
CA HIS A 278 -6.74 3.76 1.48
C HIS A 278 -6.02 5.09 1.26
N GLU A 279 -5.82 5.89 2.31
CA GLU A 279 -5.11 7.17 2.21
C GLU A 279 -3.68 7.01 1.64
N MET A 280 -2.94 6.00 2.11
CA MET A 280 -1.59 5.72 1.61
C MET A 280 -1.59 5.33 0.12
N VAL A 281 -2.52 4.46 -0.29
CA VAL A 281 -2.64 4.03 -1.69
C VAL A 281 -3.06 5.20 -2.58
N SER A 282 -4.00 6.05 -2.14
CA SER A 282 -4.38 7.29 -2.84
C SER A 282 -3.19 8.24 -3.00
N GLU A 283 -2.46 8.53 -1.92
CA GLU A 283 -1.33 9.46 -1.94
C GLU A 283 -0.20 8.96 -2.84
N VAL A 284 0.09 7.66 -2.83
CA VAL A 284 1.08 7.06 -3.74
C VAL A 284 0.59 7.13 -5.19
N ALA A 285 -0.70 6.88 -5.46
CA ALA A 285 -1.26 6.97 -6.81
C ALA A 285 -1.14 8.40 -7.37
N ASP A 286 -1.50 9.41 -6.58
CA ASP A 286 -1.38 10.83 -6.94
C ASP A 286 0.08 11.22 -7.18
N THR A 287 0.98 10.81 -6.27
CA THR A 287 2.43 11.05 -6.40
C THR A 287 3.00 10.40 -7.65
N MET A 288 2.55 9.19 -8.01
CA MET A 288 2.97 8.51 -9.25
C MET A 288 2.45 9.22 -10.50
N GLY A 289 1.25 9.82 -10.44
CA GLY A 289 0.74 10.69 -11.50
C GLY A 289 1.64 11.91 -11.73
N GLN A 290 2.00 12.60 -10.65
CA GLN A 290 2.92 13.74 -10.71
C GLN A 290 4.33 13.33 -11.20
N PHE A 291 4.84 12.20 -10.70
CA PHE A 291 6.12 11.64 -11.11
C PHE A 291 6.16 11.35 -12.62
N GLY A 292 5.09 10.75 -13.17
CA GLY A 292 4.96 10.53 -14.61
C GLY A 292 5.03 11.82 -15.43
N SER A 293 4.44 12.92 -14.94
CA SER A 293 4.52 14.23 -15.58
C SER A 293 5.94 14.80 -15.57
N VAL A 294 6.65 14.71 -14.44
CA VAL A 294 8.05 15.19 -14.31
C VAL A 294 8.98 14.39 -15.22
N VAL A 295 8.79 13.07 -15.30
CA VAL A 295 9.55 12.20 -16.19
C VAL A 295 9.32 12.58 -17.66
N LYS A 296 8.07 12.83 -18.06
CA LYS A 296 7.76 13.28 -19.43
C LYS A 296 8.43 14.63 -19.75
N GLN A 297 8.35 15.59 -18.82
CA GLN A 297 9.00 16.89 -18.99
C GLN A 297 10.52 16.75 -19.09
N THR A 298 11.13 15.84 -18.33
CA THR A 298 12.57 15.56 -18.40
C THR A 298 12.96 14.98 -19.76
N ALA A 299 12.15 14.07 -20.31
CA ALA A 299 12.36 13.53 -21.65
C ALA A 299 12.26 14.62 -22.74
N GLU A 300 11.27 15.51 -22.64
CA GLU A 300 11.11 16.65 -23.56
C GLU A 300 12.31 17.61 -23.49
N ILE A 301 12.81 17.93 -22.28
CA ILE A 301 14.01 18.76 -22.09
C ILE A 301 15.25 18.08 -22.68
N ALA A 302 15.38 16.77 -22.50
CA ALA A 302 16.48 15.99 -23.07
C ALA A 302 16.46 16.02 -24.61
N ASP A 303 15.29 15.86 -25.23
CA ASP A 303 15.14 15.94 -26.68
C ASP A 303 15.46 17.35 -27.21
N GLN A 304 14.92 18.39 -26.57
CA GLN A 304 15.25 19.80 -26.89
C GLN A 304 16.74 20.09 -26.75
N THR A 305 17.39 19.56 -25.71
CA THR A 305 18.83 19.69 -25.50
C THR A 305 19.61 19.02 -26.64
N SER A 306 19.20 17.82 -27.06
CA SER A 306 19.83 17.12 -28.19
C SER A 306 19.70 17.90 -29.49
N GLN A 307 18.51 18.45 -29.78
CA GLN A 307 18.30 19.30 -30.97
C GLN A 307 19.13 20.58 -30.92
N GLY A 308 19.17 21.25 -29.75
CA GLY A 308 19.97 22.45 -29.53
C GLY A 308 21.47 22.21 -29.73
N VAL A 309 21.99 21.06 -29.26
CA VAL A 309 23.39 20.68 -29.49
C VAL A 309 23.66 20.42 -30.98
N ALA A 310 22.74 19.79 -31.71
CA ALA A 310 22.91 19.56 -33.15
C ALA A 310 22.99 20.89 -33.94
N GLN A 311 22.16 21.86 -33.58
CA GLN A 311 22.24 23.21 -34.15
C GLN A 311 23.56 23.88 -33.79
N GLN A 312 23.94 23.86 -32.50
CA GLN A 312 25.20 24.43 -32.03
C GLN A 312 26.41 23.81 -32.76
N GLN A 313 26.38 22.51 -33.05
CA GLN A 313 27.45 21.83 -33.79
C GLN A 313 27.57 22.38 -35.22
N THR A 314 26.45 22.60 -35.90
CA THR A 314 26.43 23.22 -37.24
C THR A 314 27.00 24.64 -37.21
N GLU A 315 26.62 25.45 -36.23
CA GLU A 315 27.16 26.80 -36.05
C GLU A 315 28.66 26.76 -35.71
N THR A 316 29.10 25.80 -34.90
CA THR A 316 30.52 25.60 -34.54
C THR A 316 31.37 25.23 -35.76
N ASP A 317 30.85 24.38 -36.65
CA ASP A 317 31.54 24.01 -37.90
C ASP A 317 31.65 25.21 -38.87
N GLN A 318 30.65 26.09 -38.90
CA GLN A 318 30.73 27.34 -39.67
C GLN A 318 31.78 28.29 -39.08
N VAL A 319 31.82 28.43 -37.75
CA VAL A 319 32.86 29.24 -37.08
C VAL A 319 34.24 28.65 -37.35
N ALA A 320 34.42 27.34 -37.29
CA ALA A 320 35.69 26.69 -37.61
C ALA A 320 36.18 27.03 -39.04
N THR A 321 35.25 27.01 -40.00
CA THR A 321 35.53 27.39 -41.39
C THR A 321 35.96 28.85 -41.50
N ALA A 322 35.21 29.76 -40.88
CA ALA A 322 35.52 31.20 -40.88
C ALA A 322 36.87 31.51 -40.21
N VAL A 323 37.20 30.82 -39.13
CA VAL A 323 38.50 30.93 -38.44
C VAL A 323 39.64 30.46 -39.33
N ASN A 324 39.45 29.37 -40.07
CA ASN A 324 40.46 28.89 -41.02
C ASN A 324 40.66 29.90 -42.18
N GLU A 325 39.59 30.46 -42.72
CA GLU A 325 39.66 31.52 -43.74
C GLU A 325 40.36 32.78 -43.21
N LEU A 326 40.04 33.21 -41.97
CA LEU A 326 40.72 34.33 -41.31
C LEU A 326 42.21 34.07 -41.12
N SER A 327 42.61 32.85 -40.76
CA SER A 327 44.02 32.48 -40.60
C SER A 327 44.77 32.59 -41.93
N CYS A 328 44.18 32.06 -43.01
CA CYS A 328 44.74 32.14 -44.36
C CYS A 328 44.86 33.61 -44.81
N SER A 329 43.80 34.40 -44.64
CA SER A 329 43.79 35.82 -45.01
C SER A 329 44.82 36.62 -44.22
N ALA A 330 44.98 36.35 -42.91
CA ALA A 330 46.01 36.97 -42.09
C ALA A 330 47.42 36.61 -42.62
N GLN A 331 47.70 35.34 -42.91
CA GLN A 331 49.00 34.97 -43.48
C GLN A 331 49.28 35.68 -44.81
N GLU A 332 48.28 35.83 -45.67
CA GLU A 332 48.40 36.55 -46.93
C GLU A 332 48.66 38.05 -46.72
N VAL A 333 47.93 38.70 -45.80
CA VAL A 333 48.14 40.12 -45.46
C VAL A 333 49.53 40.35 -44.86
N ALA A 334 50.02 39.45 -44.01
CA ALA A 334 51.37 39.53 -43.44
C ALA A 334 52.43 39.42 -44.54
N ALA A 335 52.28 38.47 -45.48
CA ALA A 335 53.18 38.33 -46.63
C ALA A 335 53.12 39.55 -47.56
N ASN A 336 51.93 40.12 -47.77
CA ASN A 336 51.74 41.35 -48.55
C ASN A 336 52.42 42.55 -47.89
N GLY A 337 52.28 42.69 -46.56
CA GLY A 337 52.98 43.71 -45.78
C GLY A 337 54.50 43.60 -45.91
N ALA A 338 55.04 42.38 -45.80
CA ALA A 338 56.49 42.15 -45.97
C ALA A 338 56.98 42.53 -47.38
N ARG A 339 56.27 42.12 -48.45
CA ARG A 339 56.60 42.50 -49.83
C ARG A 339 56.48 43.99 -50.08
N ALA A 340 55.49 44.65 -49.48
CA ALA A 340 55.32 46.09 -49.59
C ALA A 340 56.43 46.86 -48.85
N ALA A 341 56.91 46.35 -47.71
CA ALA A 341 58.07 46.90 -47.00
C ALA A 341 59.36 46.76 -47.83
N GLU A 342 59.56 45.63 -48.50
CA GLU A 342 60.69 45.42 -49.43
C GLU A 342 60.62 46.38 -50.64
N SER A 343 59.43 46.52 -51.24
CA SER A 343 59.21 47.44 -52.36
C SER A 343 59.46 48.90 -51.95
N ALA A 344 59.03 49.29 -50.75
CA ALA A 344 59.33 50.60 -50.18
C ALA A 344 60.84 50.76 -49.95
N GLN A 345 61.54 49.75 -49.44
CA GLN A 345 63.01 49.82 -49.30
C GLN A 345 63.71 50.03 -50.64
N HIS A 346 63.25 49.36 -51.70
CA HIS A 346 63.78 49.56 -53.04
C HIS A 346 63.54 50.99 -53.54
N ALA A 347 62.32 51.53 -53.37
CA ALA A 347 62.00 52.90 -53.75
C ALA A 347 62.80 53.95 -52.96
N GLU A 348 63.07 53.72 -51.68
CA GLU A 348 63.93 54.56 -50.85
C GLU A 348 65.36 54.61 -51.41
N ASN A 349 65.91 53.44 -51.77
CA ASN A 349 67.25 53.35 -52.38
C ASN A 349 67.33 54.08 -53.72
N GLU A 350 66.31 53.95 -54.57
CA GLU A 350 66.21 54.67 -55.85
C GLU A 350 66.10 56.19 -55.65
N ALA A 351 65.33 56.65 -54.65
CA ALA A 351 65.25 58.08 -54.33
C ALA A 351 66.61 58.63 -53.84
N ILE A 352 67.32 57.89 -52.99
CA ILE A 352 68.67 58.25 -52.52
C ILE A 352 69.66 58.29 -53.70
N SER A 353 69.61 57.29 -54.59
CA SER A 353 70.43 57.24 -55.81
C SER A 353 70.14 58.43 -56.73
N GLY A 354 68.86 58.70 -56.99
CA GLY A 354 68.41 59.86 -57.75
C GLY A 354 68.91 61.18 -57.16
N ARG A 355 68.90 61.32 -55.83
CA ARG A 355 69.42 62.50 -55.15
C ARG A 355 70.91 62.68 -55.40
N GLN A 356 71.69 61.59 -55.36
CA GLN A 356 73.12 61.63 -55.69
C GLN A 356 73.36 62.06 -57.14
N VAL A 357 72.53 61.61 -58.08
CA VAL A 357 72.62 62.04 -59.49
C VAL A 357 72.32 63.53 -59.62
N VAL A 358 71.26 64.03 -59.00
CA VAL A 358 70.93 65.47 -59.00
C VAL A 358 72.06 66.30 -58.38
N ALA A 359 72.64 65.86 -57.26
CA ALA A 359 73.77 66.54 -56.64
C ALA A 359 75.00 66.62 -57.57
N LYS A 360 75.29 65.54 -58.31
CA LYS A 360 76.35 65.56 -59.34
C LYS A 360 76.01 66.51 -60.49
N SER A 361 74.75 66.56 -60.92
CA SER A 361 74.30 67.51 -61.95
C SER A 361 74.44 68.96 -61.50
N VAL A 362 74.08 69.29 -60.24
CA VAL A 362 74.29 70.63 -59.68
C VAL A 362 75.77 71.01 -59.72
N ALA A 363 76.67 70.13 -59.24
CA ALA A 363 78.11 70.39 -59.28
C ALA A 363 78.65 70.60 -60.70
N ALA A 364 78.17 69.84 -61.68
CA ALA A 364 78.53 70.00 -63.08
C ALA A 364 78.04 71.34 -63.65
N VAL A 365 76.82 71.76 -63.32
CA VAL A 365 76.23 73.04 -63.76
C VAL A 365 76.93 74.22 -63.08
N GLU A 366 77.32 74.12 -61.82
CA GLU A 366 78.15 75.14 -61.16
C GLU A 366 79.53 75.27 -61.82
N SER A 367 80.13 74.16 -62.23
CA SER A 367 81.38 74.20 -63.01
C SER A 367 81.20 74.85 -64.37
N LEU A 368 80.08 74.57 -65.06
CA LEU A 368 79.72 75.24 -66.31
C LEU A 368 79.54 76.75 -66.09
N SER A 369 78.90 77.16 -64.99
CA SER A 369 78.75 78.58 -64.62
C SER A 369 80.09 79.29 -64.53
N ARG A 370 81.07 78.68 -63.86
CA ARG A 370 82.44 79.22 -63.77
C ARG A 370 83.09 79.37 -65.15
N ASN A 371 82.98 78.37 -66.02
CA ASN A 371 83.53 78.42 -67.38
C ASN A 371 82.86 79.50 -68.25
N VAL A 372 81.55 79.72 -68.07
CA VAL A 372 80.83 80.81 -68.76
C VAL A 372 81.32 82.17 -68.27
N ILE A 373 81.48 82.36 -66.95
CA ILE A 373 82.01 83.61 -66.37
C ILE A 373 83.43 83.90 -66.90
N GLU A 374 84.29 82.89 -66.97
CA GLU A 374 85.63 83.03 -67.55
C GLU A 374 85.57 83.40 -69.03
N SER A 375 84.69 82.74 -69.80
CA SER A 375 84.49 83.03 -71.22
C SER A 375 84.00 84.47 -71.47
N VAL A 376 83.09 84.98 -70.63
CA VAL A 376 82.65 86.38 -70.66
C VAL A 376 83.84 87.31 -70.47
N SER A 377 84.71 87.02 -69.49
CA SER A 377 85.90 87.84 -69.24
C SER A 377 86.87 87.84 -70.43
N LEU A 378 87.09 86.71 -71.10
CA LEU A 378 87.93 86.64 -72.30
C LEU A 378 87.33 87.43 -73.47
N ILE A 379 86.01 87.35 -73.68
CA ILE A 379 85.33 88.09 -74.74
C ILE A 379 85.39 89.60 -74.49
N GLN A 380 85.22 90.03 -73.24
CA GLN A 380 85.35 91.45 -72.87
C GLN A 380 86.77 91.96 -73.13
N LYS A 381 87.79 91.16 -72.80
CA LYS A 381 89.18 91.49 -73.13
C LYS A 381 89.40 91.58 -74.65
N LEU A 382 88.92 90.61 -75.42
CA LEU A 382 89.03 90.64 -76.88
C LEU A 382 88.30 91.85 -77.49
N SER A 383 87.16 92.26 -76.93
CA SER A 383 86.43 93.45 -77.35
C SER A 383 87.26 94.71 -77.13
N ALA A 384 87.88 94.86 -75.95
CA ALA A 384 88.79 95.97 -75.64
C ALA A 384 90.02 95.99 -76.54
N ASP A 385 90.69 94.84 -76.72
CA ASP A 385 91.87 94.72 -77.60
C ASP A 385 91.50 95.08 -79.06
N SER A 386 90.31 94.68 -79.53
CA SER A 386 89.80 95.02 -80.87
C SER A 386 89.50 96.52 -81.03
N GLU A 387 89.06 97.18 -79.96
CA GLU A 387 88.85 98.63 -79.94
C GLU A 387 90.18 99.38 -80.04
N ASP A 388 91.20 98.92 -79.32
CA ASP A 388 92.54 99.50 -79.37
C ASP A 388 93.22 99.29 -80.73
N VAL A 389 93.08 98.11 -81.35
CA VAL A 389 93.52 97.90 -82.73
C VAL A 389 92.79 98.84 -83.70
N GLY A 390 91.49 99.06 -83.50
CA GLY A 390 90.70 100.02 -84.28
C GLY A 390 91.28 101.44 -84.22
N LYS A 391 91.69 101.90 -83.03
CA LYS A 391 92.35 103.21 -82.84
C LYS A 391 93.69 103.27 -83.58
N VAL A 392 94.50 102.22 -83.53
CA VAL A 392 95.79 102.17 -84.24
C VAL A 392 95.59 102.24 -85.76
N ILE A 393 94.62 101.51 -86.30
CA ILE A 393 94.32 101.54 -87.74
C ILE A 393 93.83 102.91 -88.20
N ALA A 394 93.05 103.62 -87.36
CA ALA A 394 92.65 105.00 -87.65
C ALA A 394 93.86 105.95 -87.78
N VAL A 395 94.86 105.83 -86.90
CA VAL A 395 96.11 106.59 -86.98
C VAL A 395 96.92 106.25 -88.22
N ILE A 396 97.02 104.96 -88.61
CA ILE A 396 97.73 104.55 -89.82
C ILE A 396 97.05 105.12 -91.08
N ARG A 397 95.71 105.12 -91.11
CA ARG A 397 94.94 105.72 -92.21
C ARG A 397 95.21 107.22 -92.31
N GLU A 398 95.23 107.93 -91.19
CA GLU A 398 95.58 109.36 -91.12
C GLU A 398 97.01 109.60 -91.64
N ILE A 399 98.00 108.79 -91.22
CA ILE A 399 99.38 108.87 -91.72
C ILE A 399 99.44 108.60 -93.23
N ALA A 400 98.71 107.60 -93.73
CA ALA A 400 98.66 107.27 -95.16
C ALA A 400 98.05 108.41 -95.98
N GLU A 401 96.98 109.04 -95.49
CA GLU A 401 96.34 110.20 -96.13
C GLU A 401 97.26 111.42 -96.13
N GLN A 402 97.94 111.71 -95.01
CA GLN A 402 98.98 112.73 -94.94
C GLN A 402 100.15 112.44 -95.90
N THR A 403 100.58 111.18 -96.01
CA THR A 403 101.66 110.75 -96.91
C THR A 403 101.25 110.89 -98.37
N ASN A 404 99.99 110.57 -98.71
CA ASN A 404 99.43 110.75 -100.06
C ASN A 404 99.41 112.24 -100.46
N LEU A 405 99.01 113.11 -99.53
CA LEU A 405 99.03 114.57 -99.74
C LEU A 405 100.45 115.12 -99.88
N LEU A 406 101.39 114.67 -99.05
CA LEU A 406 102.81 115.03 -99.16
C LEU A 406 103.42 114.58 -100.49
N ALA A 407 103.12 113.35 -100.92
CA ALA A 407 103.56 112.80 -102.19
C ALA A 407 102.97 113.54 -103.40
N LEU A 408 101.69 113.92 -103.32
CA LEU A 408 101.05 114.76 -104.34
C LEU A 408 101.75 116.12 -104.46
N ASN A 409 102.03 116.78 -103.34
CA ASN A 409 102.76 118.05 -103.34
C ASN A 409 104.18 117.90 -103.93
N ALA A 410 104.87 116.80 -103.61
CA ALA A 410 106.18 116.50 -104.18
C ALA A 410 106.13 116.21 -105.69
N ALA A 411 105.11 115.50 -106.17
CA ALA A 411 104.90 115.23 -107.60
C ALA A 411 104.62 116.52 -108.38
N ILE A 412 103.82 117.44 -107.81
CA ILE A 412 103.57 118.77 -108.38
C ILE A 412 104.88 119.56 -108.50
N GLU A 413 105.70 119.60 -107.45
CA GLU A 413 106.96 120.35 -107.47
C GLU A 413 108.00 119.70 -108.40
N ALA A 414 108.02 118.38 -108.49
CA ALA A 414 108.87 117.64 -109.44
C ALA A 414 108.47 117.90 -110.91
N ALA A 415 107.17 117.98 -111.22
CA ALA A 415 106.68 118.39 -112.54
C ALA A 415 107.06 119.84 -112.87
N ARG A 416 107.07 120.72 -111.86
CA ARG A 416 107.47 122.13 -111.97
C ARG A 416 108.96 122.31 -112.29
N ALA A 417 109.82 121.39 -111.83
CA ALA A 417 111.27 121.38 -112.09
C ALA A 417 111.67 120.85 -113.48
N GLY A 418 110.71 120.40 -114.31
CA GLY A 418 110.95 119.95 -115.69
C GLY A 418 111.86 118.71 -115.78
N GLU A 419 112.81 118.69 -116.72
CA GLU A 419 113.70 117.53 -116.95
C GLU A 419 114.58 117.17 -115.72
N GLN A 420 114.93 118.16 -114.88
CA GLN A 420 115.71 117.92 -113.64
C GLN A 420 114.88 117.22 -112.54
N GLY A 421 113.55 117.30 -112.62
CA GLY A 421 112.62 116.73 -111.64
C GLY A 421 112.16 115.31 -111.95
N ARG A 422 112.50 114.73 -113.11
CA ARG A 422 111.98 113.40 -113.55
C ARG A 422 112.21 112.28 -112.53
N GLY A 423 113.41 112.21 -111.94
CA GLY A 423 113.71 111.19 -110.91
C GLY A 423 112.86 111.35 -109.65
N PHE A 424 112.65 112.60 -109.21
CA PHE A 424 111.80 112.91 -108.05
C PHE A 424 110.32 112.68 -108.33
N ALA A 425 109.85 112.95 -109.56
CA ALA A 425 108.46 112.71 -109.95
C ALA A 425 108.11 111.21 -109.88
N VAL A 426 109.00 110.33 -110.35
CA VAL A 426 108.81 108.87 -110.26
C VAL A 426 108.75 108.40 -108.81
N VAL A 427 109.64 108.90 -107.94
CA VAL A 427 109.61 108.56 -106.51
C VAL A 427 108.34 109.09 -105.85
N ALA A 428 107.90 110.31 -106.17
CA ALA A 428 106.68 110.89 -105.62
C ALA A 428 105.43 110.10 -106.04
N ASP A 429 105.31 109.68 -107.30
CA ASP A 429 104.20 108.82 -107.75
C ASP A 429 104.24 107.41 -107.13
N GLU A 430 105.43 106.84 -106.88
CA GLU A 430 105.58 105.57 -106.18
C GLU A 430 105.14 105.67 -104.70
N VAL A 431 105.55 106.75 -104.01
CA VAL A 431 105.10 107.04 -102.63
C VAL A 431 103.59 107.28 -102.60
N ARG A 432 103.04 108.00 -103.58
CA ARG A 432 101.58 108.23 -103.70
C ARG A 432 100.83 106.91 -103.92
N THR A 433 101.34 106.04 -104.77
CA THR A 433 100.77 104.71 -105.01
C THR A 433 100.83 103.85 -103.74
N LEU A 434 101.94 103.88 -103.01
CA LEU A 434 102.09 103.17 -101.74
C LEU A 434 101.16 103.71 -100.65
N ALA A 435 100.97 105.03 -100.57
CA ALA A 435 100.04 105.68 -99.65
C ALA A 435 98.59 105.30 -99.94
N ASN A 436 98.16 105.33 -101.21
CA ASN A 436 96.83 104.87 -101.62
C ASN A 436 96.61 103.37 -101.34
N ARG A 437 97.62 102.52 -101.59
CA ARG A 437 97.58 101.10 -101.22
C ARG A 437 97.44 100.91 -99.70
N THR A 438 98.19 101.69 -98.92
CA THR A 438 98.12 101.66 -97.44
C THR A 438 96.73 102.08 -96.97
N GLN A 439 96.16 103.15 -97.52
CA GLN A 439 94.80 103.61 -97.20
C GLN A 439 93.75 102.54 -97.51
N SER A 440 93.82 101.92 -98.70
CA SER A 440 92.93 100.81 -99.09
C SER A 440 93.04 99.62 -98.12
N SER A 441 94.26 99.22 -97.76
CA SER A 441 94.47 98.14 -96.78
C SER A 441 93.97 98.50 -95.39
N THR A 442 94.11 99.75 -94.93
CA THR A 442 93.54 100.19 -93.64
C THR A 442 92.02 100.17 -93.65
N GLU A 443 91.37 100.48 -94.77
CA GLU A 443 89.91 100.43 -94.93
C GLU A 443 89.42 98.96 -94.84
N GLU A 444 90.12 98.03 -95.51
CA GLU A 444 89.83 96.59 -95.40
C GLU A 444 90.02 96.06 -93.98
N ILE A 445 91.12 96.42 -93.31
CA ILE A 445 91.37 96.00 -91.91
C ILE A 445 90.31 96.59 -90.98
N ARG A 446 89.92 97.85 -91.18
CA ARG A 446 88.83 98.48 -90.41
C ARG A 446 87.53 97.67 -90.53
N ALA A 447 87.14 97.28 -91.74
CA ALA A 447 85.96 96.46 -91.95
C ALA A 447 86.06 95.06 -91.28
N ILE A 448 87.27 94.50 -91.17
CA ILE A 448 87.52 93.28 -90.39
C ILE A 448 87.33 93.55 -88.89
N ILE A 449 87.87 94.64 -88.36
CA ILE A 449 87.74 95.03 -86.94
C ILE A 449 86.29 95.33 -86.57
N GLU A 450 85.53 96.04 -87.40
CA GLU A 450 84.11 96.30 -87.17
C GLU A 450 83.30 94.99 -87.11
N ARG A 451 83.58 94.03 -88.00
CA ARG A 451 82.98 92.69 -87.94
C ARG A 451 83.40 91.92 -86.68
N LEU A 452 84.66 92.02 -86.25
CA LEU A 452 85.17 91.40 -85.04
C LEU A 452 84.50 91.98 -83.78
N GLN A 453 84.34 93.30 -83.71
CA GLN A 453 83.63 94.00 -82.62
C GLN A 453 82.14 93.63 -82.58
N ALA A 454 81.48 93.52 -83.73
CA ALA A 454 80.11 93.04 -83.79
C ALA A 454 79.99 91.58 -83.32
N GLY A 455 80.92 90.72 -83.74
CA GLY A 455 80.98 89.32 -83.33
C GLY A 455 81.23 89.14 -81.82
N THR A 456 82.14 89.91 -81.24
CA THR A 456 82.42 89.88 -79.79
C THR A 456 81.22 90.34 -78.97
N LYS A 457 80.52 91.42 -79.36
CA LYS A 457 79.27 91.85 -78.71
C LYS A 457 78.16 90.81 -78.79
N ALA A 458 78.02 90.13 -79.93
CA ALA A 458 77.05 89.04 -80.08
C ALA A 458 77.39 87.84 -79.18
N ALA A 459 78.68 87.49 -79.08
CA ALA A 459 79.17 86.44 -78.19
C ALA A 459 78.94 86.79 -76.71
N GLU A 460 79.19 88.04 -76.30
CA GLU A 460 78.92 88.52 -74.94
C GLU A 460 77.45 88.37 -74.56
N ARG A 461 76.52 88.84 -75.42
CA ARG A 461 75.06 88.68 -75.19
C ARG A 461 74.65 87.21 -75.04
N THR A 462 75.20 86.34 -75.88
CA THR A 462 74.91 84.90 -75.83
C THR A 462 75.43 84.28 -74.54
N MET A 463 76.63 84.66 -74.10
CA MET A 463 77.19 84.17 -72.83
C MET A 463 76.43 84.67 -71.62
N GLN A 464 75.97 85.93 -71.62
CA GLN A 464 75.14 86.47 -70.54
C GLN A 464 73.79 85.73 -70.43
N ALA A 465 73.13 85.47 -71.56
CA ALA A 465 71.93 84.64 -71.58
C ALA A 465 72.21 83.19 -71.11
N GLY A 466 73.38 82.64 -71.48
CA GLY A 466 73.85 81.34 -71.01
C GLY A 466 74.03 81.29 -69.49
N ARG A 467 74.58 82.35 -68.88
CA ARG A 467 74.71 82.48 -67.44
C ARG A 467 73.35 82.47 -66.73
N GLU A 468 72.39 83.27 -67.20
CA GLU A 468 71.03 83.29 -66.62
C GLU A 468 70.33 81.93 -66.74
N GLN A 469 70.54 81.21 -67.83
CA GLN A 469 70.02 79.85 -68.01
C GLN A 469 70.64 78.88 -66.99
N VAL A 470 71.94 78.97 -66.76
CA VAL A 470 72.66 78.14 -65.78
C VAL A 470 72.16 78.40 -64.36
N GLU A 471 72.00 79.67 -63.95
CA GLU A 471 71.45 80.03 -62.64
C GLU A 471 70.04 79.44 -62.42
N ARG A 472 69.16 79.50 -63.43
CA ARG A 472 67.83 78.87 -63.38
C ARG A 472 67.91 77.35 -63.26
N ASN A 473 68.80 76.70 -64.00
CA ASN A 473 68.98 75.24 -63.97
C ASN A 473 69.47 74.74 -62.59
N VAL A 474 70.35 75.50 -61.92
CA VAL A 474 70.76 75.21 -60.53
C VAL A 474 69.56 75.25 -59.60
N GLY A 475 68.73 76.31 -59.69
CA GLY A 475 67.53 76.44 -58.88
C GLY A 475 66.53 75.29 -59.08
N GLN A 476 66.27 74.89 -60.33
CA GLN A 476 65.40 73.74 -60.63
C GLN A 476 65.98 72.42 -60.11
N SER A 477 67.29 72.22 -60.23
CA SER A 477 67.95 71.01 -59.72
C SER A 477 67.90 70.94 -58.20
N ALA A 478 68.04 72.06 -57.49
CA ALA A 478 67.86 72.11 -56.03
C ALA A 478 66.43 71.74 -55.59
N LEU A 479 65.41 72.20 -56.32
CA LEU A 479 64.01 71.81 -56.09
C LEU A 479 63.79 70.30 -56.32
N ALA A 480 64.37 69.75 -57.38
CA ALA A 480 64.32 68.31 -57.65
C ALA A 480 64.98 67.48 -56.54
N GLY A 481 66.13 67.94 -56.03
CA GLY A 481 66.81 67.32 -54.88
C GLY A 481 65.92 67.28 -53.63
N LYS A 482 65.28 68.41 -53.29
CA LYS A 482 64.36 68.49 -52.15
C LYS A 482 63.12 67.59 -52.32
N ALA A 483 62.60 67.46 -53.54
CA ALA A 483 61.50 66.56 -53.82
C ALA A 483 61.91 65.09 -53.60
N LEU A 484 63.12 64.70 -54.00
CA LEU A 484 63.65 63.36 -53.76
C LEU A 484 63.87 63.07 -52.27
N ASP A 485 64.33 64.04 -51.48
CA ASP A 485 64.41 63.90 -50.01
C ASP A 485 63.02 63.67 -49.39
N THR A 486 62.02 64.44 -49.83
CA THR A 486 60.63 64.27 -49.35
C THR A 486 60.07 62.90 -49.73
N ILE A 487 60.35 62.42 -50.95
CA ILE A 487 59.94 61.07 -51.39
C ILE A 487 60.60 60.01 -50.50
N ALA A 488 61.91 60.14 -50.22
CA ALA A 488 62.61 59.20 -49.37
C ALA A 488 61.97 59.11 -47.98
N GLU A 489 61.70 60.25 -47.32
CA GLU A 489 61.05 60.30 -46.00
C GLU A 489 59.67 59.62 -46.00
N VAL A 490 58.82 59.90 -46.99
CA VAL A 490 57.49 59.29 -47.11
C VAL A 490 57.59 57.78 -47.33
N VAL A 491 58.55 57.34 -48.16
CA VAL A 491 58.77 55.91 -48.42
C VAL A 491 59.28 55.18 -47.18
N THR A 492 60.16 55.80 -46.38
CA THR A 492 60.59 55.26 -45.07
C THR A 492 59.37 55.07 -44.13
N ALA A 493 58.45 56.03 -44.11
CA ALA A 493 57.23 55.91 -43.31
C ALA A 493 56.32 54.77 -43.79
N ILE A 494 56.16 54.59 -45.11
CA ILE A 494 55.41 53.48 -45.71
C ILE A 494 56.04 52.13 -45.33
N LYS A 495 57.38 52.01 -45.41
CA LYS A 495 58.10 50.81 -44.98
C LYS A 495 57.78 50.47 -43.52
N HIS A 496 57.81 51.46 -42.62
CA HIS A 496 57.50 51.25 -41.20
C HIS A 496 56.05 50.80 -40.97
N GLN A 497 55.08 51.42 -41.66
CA GLN A 497 53.68 51.02 -41.59
C GLN A 497 53.48 49.57 -42.05
N ASN A 498 54.13 49.18 -43.14
CA ASN A 498 54.04 47.82 -43.67
C ASN A 498 54.63 46.77 -42.70
N LEU A 499 55.71 47.09 -41.98
CA LEU A 499 56.26 46.23 -40.92
C LEU A 499 55.29 46.12 -39.73
N GLN A 500 54.62 47.21 -39.34
CA GLN A 500 53.60 47.17 -38.31
C GLN A 500 52.38 46.33 -38.71
N ILE A 501 51.92 46.46 -39.97
CA ILE A 501 50.84 45.63 -40.52
C ILE A 501 51.23 44.15 -40.44
N ALA A 502 52.44 43.79 -40.89
CA ALA A 502 52.92 42.41 -40.82
C ALA A 502 52.93 41.87 -39.37
N SER A 503 53.42 42.67 -38.41
CA SER A 503 53.46 42.29 -37.00
C SER A 503 52.06 42.15 -36.37
N ALA A 504 51.17 43.12 -36.61
CA ALA A 504 49.79 43.07 -36.14
C ALA A 504 49.04 41.85 -36.70
N THR A 505 49.32 41.51 -37.94
CA THR A 505 48.71 40.36 -38.60
C THR A 505 49.26 39.03 -38.05
N GLN A 506 50.54 38.95 -37.67
CA GLN A 506 51.07 37.80 -36.93
C GLN A 506 50.38 37.62 -35.57
N GLN A 507 50.09 38.71 -34.84
CA GLN A 507 49.31 38.62 -33.61
C GLN A 507 47.88 38.12 -33.88
N GLN A 508 47.26 38.57 -34.98
CA GLN A 508 45.95 38.10 -35.40
C GLN A 508 45.95 36.60 -35.72
N THR A 509 46.99 36.06 -36.36
CA THR A 509 47.16 34.61 -36.54
C THR A 509 47.19 33.88 -35.19
N ALA A 510 47.94 34.39 -34.20
CA ALA A 510 48.00 33.76 -32.88
C ALA A 510 46.64 33.72 -32.16
N VAL A 511 45.88 34.82 -32.23
CA VAL A 511 44.50 34.87 -31.69
C VAL A 511 43.58 33.89 -32.44
N THR A 512 43.76 33.77 -33.76
CA THR A 512 42.96 32.85 -34.58
C THR A 512 43.21 31.38 -34.21
N GLU A 513 44.46 31.02 -33.88
CA GLU A 513 44.83 29.70 -33.36
C GLU A 513 44.14 29.41 -32.01
N GLU A 514 44.05 30.40 -31.12
CA GLU A 514 43.37 30.30 -29.83
C GLU A 514 41.85 30.14 -29.99
N ILE A 515 41.25 30.88 -30.92
CA ILE A 515 39.83 30.70 -31.28
C ILE A 515 39.60 29.29 -31.83
N ASN A 516 40.47 28.80 -32.72
CA ASN A 516 40.36 27.45 -33.27
C ASN A 516 40.37 26.38 -32.16
N ARG A 517 41.29 26.49 -31.20
CA ARG A 517 41.33 25.60 -30.03
C ARG A 517 40.04 25.68 -29.20
N SER A 518 39.48 26.88 -29.05
CA SER A 518 38.21 27.09 -28.32
C SER A 518 37.03 26.46 -29.05
N VAL A 519 36.98 26.55 -30.38
CA VAL A 519 35.96 25.92 -31.24
C VAL A 519 36.00 24.39 -31.11
N VAL A 520 37.20 23.80 -31.12
CA VAL A 520 37.37 22.35 -30.87
C VAL A 520 36.84 21.95 -29.49
N ASN A 521 37.19 22.72 -28.45
CA ASN A 521 36.69 22.46 -27.09
C ASN A 521 35.16 22.58 -27.01
N ILE A 522 34.55 23.56 -27.68
CA ILE A 522 33.08 23.72 -27.75
C ILE A 522 32.45 22.50 -28.43
N ASN A 523 33.04 22.00 -29.51
CA ASN A 523 32.56 20.80 -30.21
C ASN A 523 32.59 19.56 -29.29
N ASP A 524 33.68 19.37 -28.55
CA ASP A 524 33.82 18.24 -27.61
C ASP A 524 32.88 18.35 -26.39
N VAL A 525 32.65 19.57 -25.89
CA VAL A 525 31.61 19.82 -24.86
C VAL A 525 30.23 19.51 -25.44
N GLY A 526 29.92 19.98 -26.64
CA GLY A 526 28.68 19.70 -27.35
C GLY A 526 28.42 18.20 -27.47
N LYS A 527 29.38 17.41 -27.96
CA LYS A 527 29.27 15.95 -28.04
C LYS A 527 28.95 15.29 -26.70
N ARG A 528 29.60 15.72 -25.62
CA ARG A 528 29.32 15.20 -24.26
C ARG A 528 27.93 15.60 -23.77
N THR A 529 27.46 16.80 -24.09
CA THR A 529 26.11 17.26 -23.77
C THR A 529 25.05 16.47 -24.54
N ALA A 530 25.26 16.18 -25.83
CA ALA A 530 24.38 15.31 -26.61
C ALA A 530 24.30 13.90 -26.02
N ASP A 531 25.43 13.28 -25.68
CA ASP A 531 25.45 11.97 -25.03
C ASP A 531 24.72 11.99 -23.67
N GLY A 532 24.91 13.05 -22.88
CA GLY A 532 24.20 13.26 -21.61
C GLY A 532 22.69 13.39 -21.79
N ALA A 533 22.25 14.16 -22.79
CA ALA A 533 20.84 14.30 -23.15
C ALA A 533 20.23 12.96 -23.59
N LEU A 534 20.94 12.19 -24.42
CA LEU A 534 20.49 10.89 -24.91
C LEU A 534 20.36 9.87 -23.76
N LYS A 535 21.28 9.90 -22.78
CA LYS A 535 21.16 9.13 -21.54
C LYS A 535 19.97 9.56 -20.70
N ALA A 536 19.75 10.87 -20.52
CA ALA A 536 18.62 11.40 -19.76
C ALA A 536 17.26 11.01 -20.39
N ALA A 537 17.17 11.03 -21.72
CA ALA A 537 15.99 10.57 -22.45
C ALA A 537 15.70 9.08 -22.19
N ARG A 538 16.72 8.21 -22.30
CA ARG A 538 16.58 6.77 -22.00
C ARG A 538 16.18 6.51 -20.54
N SER A 539 16.84 7.16 -19.59
CA SER A 539 16.47 7.01 -18.17
C SER A 539 15.05 7.50 -17.91
N SER A 540 14.60 8.56 -18.58
CA SER A 540 13.21 9.01 -18.47
C SER A 540 12.22 7.97 -19.02
N GLU A 541 12.54 7.31 -20.13
CA GLU A 541 11.73 6.21 -20.67
C GLU A 541 11.62 5.03 -19.68
N GLU A 542 12.74 4.64 -19.06
CA GLU A 542 12.77 3.60 -18.03
C GLU A 542 11.94 3.99 -16.78
N LEU A 543 12.11 5.22 -16.29
CA LEU A 543 11.34 5.77 -15.17
C LEU A 543 9.84 5.82 -15.49
N ALA A 544 9.46 6.18 -16.72
CA ALA A 544 8.07 6.14 -17.16
C ALA A 544 7.52 4.71 -17.20
N GLY A 545 8.37 3.73 -17.53
CA GLY A 545 8.08 2.31 -17.38
C GLY A 545 7.78 1.91 -15.92
N PHE A 546 8.64 2.32 -14.98
CA PHE A 546 8.42 2.05 -13.55
C PHE A 546 7.16 2.72 -13.01
N ALA A 547 6.91 3.98 -13.38
CA ALA A 547 5.70 4.71 -12.99
C ALA A 547 4.43 3.99 -13.45
N ARG A 548 4.39 3.57 -14.72
CA ARG A 548 3.26 2.79 -15.28
C ARG A 548 3.08 1.46 -14.56
N ARG A 549 4.17 0.77 -14.21
CA ARG A 549 4.10 -0.51 -13.48
C ARG A 549 3.55 -0.33 -12.07
N ILE A 550 3.99 0.72 -11.35
CA ILE A 550 3.46 1.03 -10.02
C ILE A 550 1.99 1.43 -10.11
N GLN A 551 1.61 2.29 -11.06
CA GLN A 551 0.20 2.63 -11.30
C GLN A 551 -0.66 1.38 -11.58
N GLY A 552 -0.15 0.43 -12.38
CA GLY A 552 -0.83 -0.84 -12.63
C GLY A 552 -0.98 -1.72 -11.38
N LEU A 553 -0.03 -1.69 -10.45
CA LEU A 553 -0.14 -2.37 -9.15
C LEU A 553 -1.16 -1.68 -8.23
N LEU A 554 -1.17 -0.34 -8.21
CA LEU A 554 -2.11 0.44 -7.40
C LEU A 554 -3.55 0.32 -7.92
N ALA A 555 -3.73 0.18 -9.24
CA ALA A 555 -5.05 -0.03 -9.86
C ALA A 555 -5.69 -1.38 -9.49
N GLN A 556 -4.96 -2.29 -8.83
CA GLN A 556 -5.55 -3.49 -8.23
C GLN A 556 -6.35 -3.19 -6.96
N PHE A 557 -6.14 -2.02 -6.35
CA PHE A 557 -6.96 -1.52 -5.26
C PHE A 557 -8.02 -0.59 -5.82
N LYS A 558 -9.24 -0.76 -5.34
CA LYS A 558 -10.32 0.19 -5.61
C LYS A 558 -10.32 1.24 -4.50
N ILE A 559 -10.06 2.47 -4.93
CA ILE A 559 -9.83 3.67 -4.13
C ILE A 559 -11.08 4.55 -4.24
#